data_AF-A0A9E4EF11-F1
#
_entry.id   AF-A0A9E4EF11-F1
#
_cell.length_a   1.000
_cell.length_b   1.000
_cell.length_c   1.000
_cell.angle_alpha   90.00
_cell.angle_beta   90.00
_cell.angle_gamma   90.00
#
_symmetry.space_group_name_H-M   'P 1'
#
loop_
_entity.id
_entity.type
_entity.pdbx_description
1 polymer ?
#
loop_
_entity_poly.entity_id
_entity_poly.type
_entity_poly.pdbx_seq_one_letter_code
_entity_poly.pdbx_strand_id
1 'polypeptide(L)'
;MTAEPVHIEPVAPPLSGRGRDSRWHRPRDPRRSTWRVFAFATALTVLAGALVFVAAYLPERIDRPRSSLDAAAPNPASPPRSRPDEEIVPPFEAAELAQARQQAEAQLAEFVAVQIRLDNELNVAAWGEAELAAIKDRANAADELFVAGRFHEALDEYAGATDELKALVDRGNELFAAALAEGEAAIAALDHPAAVARFEQAATIRADDPRVAAGSVRTARLPEVIGLLRESDRAVLRGEYPLAEEFLGQVKAIDPGTTGLDARFAAIAANIADERRRKTLSEGFGALERGEHGAAIDAFERVLAGTPQDPDALAGRQQARQARTLAEIDRLRGVAEKAERQAKWESALAAYDAALAIDPTLKFAIAGKQRIAGRVALMQAMTRFNEDPAVLSGDDEFARAREVLARAVAEVDPGEPFTAAIAKLGAIITQSTAPVPLVLVSDNATEVIIHKVGTLGMFTRNELLLRPGRYTIVGSRDGCRDVRKEIILAADMEPVDIRCVENI
;
A
#
# COMPACT_ATOMS: atom_id res chain seq x y z
N MET A 1 -3.73 39.50 -41.75
CA MET A 1 -4.49 38.40 -41.14
C MET A 1 -3.90 38.13 -39.77
N THR A 2 -4.38 38.85 -38.77
CA THR A 2 -3.95 38.77 -37.37
C THR A 2 -4.85 37.76 -36.67
N ALA A 3 -4.27 36.67 -36.15
CA ALA A 3 -4.99 35.67 -35.38
C ALA A 3 -5.11 36.13 -33.92
N GLU A 4 -6.34 36.10 -33.42
CA GLU A 4 -6.75 36.49 -32.06
C GLU A 4 -6.41 35.35 -31.06
N PRO A 5 -5.95 35.65 -29.83
CA PRO A 5 -5.61 34.61 -28.86
C PRO A 5 -6.84 34.06 -28.15
N VAL A 6 -6.94 32.72 -28.08
CA VAL A 6 -8.00 31.99 -27.36
C VAL A 6 -7.78 32.12 -25.86
N HIS A 7 -8.77 32.70 -25.17
CA HIS A 7 -8.83 32.76 -23.71
C HIS A 7 -9.41 31.43 -23.18
N ILE A 8 -8.68 30.76 -22.28
CA ILE A 8 -9.16 29.57 -21.56
C ILE A 8 -9.29 29.94 -20.07
N GLU A 9 -10.52 29.93 -19.55
CA GLU A 9 -10.81 30.03 -18.12
C GLU A 9 -10.77 28.63 -17.46
N PRO A 10 -10.12 28.47 -16.29
CA PRO A 10 -10.13 27.20 -15.58
C PRO A 10 -11.46 27.01 -14.82
N VAL A 11 -12.18 25.95 -15.16
CA VAL A 11 -13.35 25.46 -14.41
C VAL A 11 -12.88 24.59 -13.25
N ALA A 12 -13.18 25.00 -12.01
CA ALA A 12 -12.93 24.19 -10.82
C ALA A 12 -13.89 22.98 -10.74
N PRO A 13 -13.42 21.77 -10.36
CA PRO A 13 -14.28 20.60 -10.24
C PRO A 13 -15.21 20.68 -9.02
N PRO A 14 -16.43 20.09 -9.08
CA PRO A 14 -17.38 20.16 -7.98
C PRO A 14 -16.95 19.29 -6.80
N LEU A 15 -16.97 19.90 -5.61
CA LEU A 15 -16.87 19.21 -4.32
C LEU A 15 -18.05 18.26 -4.15
N SER A 16 -17.82 16.96 -4.30
CA SER A 16 -18.78 15.94 -3.93
C SER A 16 -18.60 15.58 -2.45
N GLY A 17 -19.34 16.29 -1.61
CA GLY A 17 -19.70 15.81 -0.29
C GLY A 17 -20.71 14.66 -0.43
N ARG A 18 -20.34 13.46 0.02
CA ARG A 18 -21.28 12.44 0.47
C ARG A 18 -20.73 11.74 1.70
N GLY A 19 -21.34 12.07 2.83
CA GLY A 19 -21.27 11.27 4.04
C GLY A 19 -21.66 9.82 3.78
N ARG A 20 -20.99 8.94 4.51
CA ARG A 20 -21.47 7.59 4.73
C ARG A 20 -21.31 7.25 6.19
N ASP A 21 -22.47 7.23 6.84
CA ASP A 21 -22.72 6.62 8.13
C ASP A 21 -22.17 5.18 8.14
N SER A 22 -21.14 4.94 8.94
CA SER A 22 -20.84 3.59 9.41
C SER A 22 -21.50 3.41 10.77
N ARG A 23 -22.70 2.83 10.70
CA ARG A 23 -23.44 2.28 11.83
C ARG A 23 -22.57 1.26 12.55
N TRP A 24 -22.14 1.64 13.75
CA TRP A 24 -21.80 0.76 14.86
C TRP A 24 -22.86 -0.31 15.04
N HIS A 25 -22.47 -1.58 15.19
CA HIS A 25 -23.22 -2.56 15.98
C HIS A 25 -22.34 -3.75 16.43
N ARG A 26 -22.11 -3.79 17.75
CA ARG A 26 -22.16 -4.94 18.71
C ARG A 26 -20.94 -4.96 19.65
N PRO A 27 -21.03 -5.52 20.87
CA PRO A 27 -22.22 -5.84 21.69
C PRO A 27 -22.19 -5.15 23.07
N ARG A 28 -23.38 -5.04 23.69
CA ARG A 28 -23.56 -4.64 25.09
C ARG A 28 -23.10 -5.75 26.02
N ASP A 29 -22.19 -5.42 26.93
CA ASP A 29 -21.86 -6.23 28.10
C ASP A 29 -22.60 -5.65 29.32
N PRO A 30 -23.48 -6.41 30.02
CA PRO A 30 -24.40 -5.84 30.99
C PRO A 30 -23.92 -6.06 32.43
N ARG A 31 -22.79 -5.49 32.85
CA ARG A 31 -22.43 -5.46 34.29
C ARG A 31 -21.57 -4.24 34.62
N ARG A 32 -22.19 -3.21 35.21
CA ARG A 32 -21.63 -2.25 36.20
C ARG A 32 -22.51 -1.00 36.27
N SER A 33 -23.64 -1.08 36.98
CA SER A 33 -24.45 0.10 37.32
C SER A 33 -25.37 -0.16 38.53
N THR A 34 -24.82 -0.61 39.66
CA THR A 34 -25.58 -0.70 40.93
C THR A 34 -24.78 -0.36 42.19
N TRP A 35 -23.49 0.02 42.09
CA TRP A 35 -22.66 0.30 43.27
C TRP A 35 -22.59 1.77 43.69
N ARG A 36 -23.01 2.72 42.83
CA ARG A 36 -22.97 4.16 43.15
C ARG A 36 -24.23 4.70 43.83
N VAL A 37 -25.32 3.92 43.89
CA VAL A 37 -26.57 4.32 44.57
C VAL A 37 -26.61 3.84 46.03
N PHE A 38 -25.88 2.78 46.39
CA PHE A 38 -25.83 2.28 47.78
C PHE A 38 -24.84 3.03 48.69
N ALA A 39 -23.76 3.62 48.15
CA ALA A 39 -22.76 4.32 48.97
C ALA A 39 -23.23 5.70 49.48
N PHE A 40 -24.13 6.38 48.75
CA PHE A 40 -24.67 7.69 49.17
C PHE A 40 -25.76 7.56 50.25
N ALA A 41 -26.48 6.43 50.32
CA ALA A 41 -27.50 6.18 51.34
C ALA A 41 -26.90 5.79 52.71
N THR A 42 -25.72 5.16 52.74
CA THR A 42 -25.00 4.80 53.98
C THR A 42 -24.26 5.98 54.61
N ALA A 43 -23.75 6.92 53.80
CA ALA A 43 -23.09 8.11 54.35
C ALA A 43 -24.08 9.08 55.04
N LEU A 44 -25.30 9.22 54.52
CA LEU A 44 -26.31 10.11 55.08
C LEU A 44 -26.96 9.57 56.37
N THR A 45 -27.01 8.24 56.53
CA THR A 45 -27.50 7.58 57.75
C THR A 45 -26.47 7.57 58.89
N VAL A 46 -25.17 7.48 58.57
CA VAL A 46 -24.09 7.62 59.57
C VAL A 46 -23.98 9.07 60.06
N LEU A 47 -24.16 10.06 59.18
CA LEU A 47 -24.11 11.48 59.57
C LEU A 47 -25.32 11.90 60.43
N ALA A 48 -26.51 11.39 60.12
CA ALA A 48 -27.72 11.62 60.94
C ALA A 48 -27.65 10.89 62.29
N GLY A 49 -27.06 9.69 62.34
CA GLY A 49 -26.83 8.95 63.58
C GLY A 49 -25.81 9.63 64.50
N ALA A 50 -24.74 10.20 63.94
CA ALA A 50 -23.74 10.96 64.70
C ALA A 50 -24.31 12.26 65.30
N LEU A 51 -25.20 12.95 64.58
CA LEU A 51 -25.87 14.17 65.07
C LEU A 51 -26.87 13.88 66.20
N VAL A 52 -27.60 12.76 66.14
CA VAL A 52 -28.51 12.34 67.23
C VAL A 52 -27.72 11.84 68.46
N PHE A 53 -26.57 11.18 68.26
CA PHE A 53 -25.72 10.72 69.36
C PHE A 53 -25.07 11.87 70.14
N VAL A 54 -24.61 12.93 69.46
CA VAL A 54 -24.04 14.12 70.12
C VAL A 54 -25.10 14.92 70.89
N ALA A 55 -26.34 14.98 70.39
CA ALA A 55 -27.43 15.71 71.05
C ALA A 55 -28.09 14.93 72.21
N ALA A 56 -28.06 13.60 72.19
CA ALA A 56 -28.72 12.76 73.20
C ALA A 56 -27.79 12.25 74.32
N TYR A 57 -26.47 12.23 74.11
CA TYR A 57 -25.51 11.61 75.04
C TYR A 57 -24.48 12.54 75.67
N LEU A 58 -24.68 13.87 75.57
CA LEU A 58 -23.83 14.84 76.27
C LEU A 58 -24.61 15.84 77.15
N PRO A 59 -25.37 15.40 78.18
CA PRO A 59 -25.59 16.24 79.35
C PRO A 59 -24.56 15.89 80.44
N GLU A 60 -24.18 16.93 81.20
CA GLU A 60 -23.41 16.90 82.46
C GLU A 60 -21.89 16.75 82.34
N ARG A 61 -21.20 17.89 82.19
CA ARG A 61 -20.15 18.37 83.13
C ARG A 61 -19.88 19.86 82.93
N ILE A 62 -20.73 20.71 83.51
CA ILE A 62 -20.32 22.05 83.95
C ILE A 62 -20.90 22.24 85.34
N ASP A 63 -20.08 21.96 86.35
CA ASP A 63 -20.36 22.26 87.75
C ASP A 63 -20.51 23.79 87.90
N ARG A 64 -21.73 24.20 88.24
CA ARG A 64 -22.01 25.54 88.78
C ARG A 64 -21.74 25.50 90.29
N PRO A 65 -20.88 26.35 90.86
CA PRO A 65 -20.85 26.48 92.31
C PRO A 65 -22.12 27.22 92.77
N ARG A 66 -22.92 26.52 93.58
CA ARG A 66 -23.99 27.09 94.40
C ARG A 66 -23.39 27.87 95.55
N SER A 67 -23.90 29.08 95.75
CA SER A 67 -23.73 29.91 96.93
C SER A 67 -24.20 29.17 98.19
N SER A 68 -23.35 29.10 99.21
CA SER A 68 -23.76 28.88 100.59
C SER A 68 -23.22 30.04 101.43
N LEU A 69 -24.13 30.88 101.91
CA LEU A 69 -23.95 31.75 103.07
C LEU A 69 -24.08 30.88 104.32
N ASP A 70 -23.02 30.78 105.13
CA ASP A 70 -23.10 31.23 106.53
C ASP A 70 -21.78 31.07 107.31
N ALA A 71 -21.49 32.15 108.05
CA ALA A 71 -20.77 32.24 109.33
C ALA A 71 -19.30 31.80 109.44
N ALA A 72 -18.38 32.74 109.17
CA ALA A 72 -17.23 32.99 110.06
C ALA A 72 -16.74 34.45 109.90
N ALA A 73 -16.67 35.17 111.02
CA ALA A 73 -16.00 36.46 111.17
C ALA A 73 -15.14 36.41 112.44
N PRO A 74 -14.18 37.32 112.67
CA PRO A 74 -13.28 37.98 111.72
C PRO A 74 -11.80 37.98 112.21
N ASN A 75 -10.84 38.22 111.31
CA ASN A 75 -9.66 39.03 111.66
C ASN A 75 -8.99 39.60 110.39
N PRO A 76 -8.32 40.77 110.49
CA PRO A 76 -8.43 41.79 109.46
C PRO A 76 -7.15 42.01 108.64
N ALA A 77 -7.37 42.77 107.58
CA ALA A 77 -6.45 43.68 106.91
C ALA A 77 -5.36 43.06 106.01
N SER A 78 -5.65 43.08 104.71
CA SER A 78 -4.68 43.50 103.70
C SER A 78 -5.44 44.27 102.61
N PRO A 79 -4.96 45.45 102.19
CA PRO A 79 -5.69 46.36 101.29
C PRO A 79 -5.79 45.78 99.87
N PRO A 80 -6.84 46.11 99.11
CA PRO A 80 -7.00 45.64 97.75
C PRO A 80 -5.94 46.28 96.84
N ARG A 81 -5.24 45.45 96.06
CA ARG A 81 -4.51 45.92 94.88
C ARG A 81 -5.54 46.39 93.86
N SER A 82 -5.36 47.63 93.43
CA SER A 82 -6.06 48.28 92.33
C SER A 82 -6.08 47.37 91.11
N ARG A 83 -7.26 47.14 90.53
CA ARG A 83 -7.38 46.72 89.13
C ARG A 83 -6.86 47.87 88.26
N PRO A 84 -6.07 47.61 87.20
CA PRO A 84 -5.91 48.61 86.15
C PRO A 84 -7.27 48.91 85.55
N ASP A 85 -7.48 50.15 85.15
CA ASP A 85 -8.67 50.62 84.45
C ASP A 85 -9.06 49.65 83.32
N GLU A 86 -10.29 49.14 83.36
CA GLU A 86 -10.88 48.44 82.22
C GLU A 86 -11.20 49.51 81.19
N GLU A 87 -10.29 49.70 80.24
CA GLU A 87 -10.41 50.66 79.15
C GLU A 87 -11.72 50.37 78.39
N ILE A 88 -12.72 51.25 78.55
CA ILE A 88 -14.04 51.09 77.92
C ILE A 88 -13.88 51.42 76.44
N VAL A 89 -13.59 50.41 75.63
CA VAL A 89 -13.55 50.52 74.17
C VAL A 89 -14.98 50.78 73.65
N PRO A 90 -15.22 51.84 72.86
CA PRO A 90 -16.53 52.12 72.27
C PRO A 90 -17.09 50.93 71.46
N PRO A 91 -18.41 50.68 71.48
CA PRO A 91 -19.01 49.52 70.79
C PRO A 91 -18.71 49.40 69.29
N PHE A 92 -18.49 50.52 68.60
CA PHE A 92 -18.11 50.54 67.18
C PHE A 92 -16.66 50.10 66.96
N GLU A 93 -15.72 50.65 67.72
CA GLU A 93 -14.29 50.28 67.69
C GLU A 93 -14.07 48.83 68.13
N ALA A 94 -14.84 48.35 69.11
CA ALA A 94 -14.82 46.95 69.53
C ALA A 94 -15.30 46.00 68.40
N ALA A 95 -16.27 46.41 67.59
CA ALA A 95 -16.74 45.63 66.45
C ALA A 95 -15.71 45.61 65.30
N GLU A 96 -15.05 46.75 65.03
CA GLU A 96 -13.97 46.84 64.04
C GLU A 96 -12.76 46.00 64.45
N LEU A 97 -12.34 46.05 65.72
CA LEU A 97 -11.26 45.21 66.24
C LEU A 97 -11.61 43.71 66.20
N ALA A 98 -12.87 43.35 66.50
CA ALA A 98 -13.33 41.96 66.37
C ALA A 98 -13.29 41.46 64.91
N GLN A 99 -13.66 42.32 63.96
CA GLN A 99 -13.54 42.02 62.53
C GLN A 99 -12.08 41.90 62.08
N ALA A 100 -11.22 42.84 62.49
CA ALA A 100 -9.78 42.80 62.19
C ALA A 100 -9.12 41.53 62.74
N ARG A 101 -9.49 41.13 63.95
CA ARG A 101 -9.07 39.87 64.56
C ARG A 101 -9.50 38.67 63.72
N GLN A 102 -10.77 38.59 63.32
CA GLN A 102 -11.28 37.49 62.51
C GLN A 102 -10.55 37.41 61.15
N GLN A 103 -10.26 38.56 60.54
CA GLN A 103 -9.52 38.62 59.28
C GLN A 103 -8.06 38.18 59.46
N ALA A 104 -7.40 38.59 60.55
CA ALA A 104 -6.04 38.17 60.88
C ALA A 104 -5.96 36.65 61.11
N GLU A 105 -6.92 36.08 61.86
CA GLU A 105 -7.05 34.63 62.06
C GLU A 105 -7.27 33.89 60.72
N ALA A 106 -8.04 34.48 59.79
CA ALA A 106 -8.24 33.92 58.45
C ALA A 106 -6.96 33.96 57.59
N GLN A 107 -6.19 35.05 57.65
CA GLN A 107 -4.90 35.15 56.96
C GLN A 107 -3.88 34.15 57.53
N LEU A 108 -3.81 34.00 58.85
CA LEU A 108 -2.98 32.97 59.47
C LEU A 108 -3.39 31.55 59.03
N ALA A 109 -4.68 31.26 58.97
CA ALA A 109 -5.17 29.97 58.48
C ALA A 109 -4.77 29.73 57.00
N GLU A 110 -4.82 30.77 56.17
CA GLU A 110 -4.37 30.71 54.79
C GLU A 110 -2.86 30.50 54.69
N PHE A 111 -2.07 31.25 55.46
CA PHE A 111 -0.61 31.08 55.57
C PHE A 111 -0.24 29.64 55.87
N VAL A 112 -0.84 29.05 56.92
CA VAL A 112 -0.58 27.66 57.32
C VAL A 112 -0.98 26.69 56.21
N ALA A 113 -2.11 26.91 55.53
CA ALA A 113 -2.54 26.05 54.43
C ALA A 113 -1.57 26.10 53.23
N VAL A 114 -1.06 27.30 52.88
CA VAL A 114 -0.05 27.46 51.83
C VAL A 114 1.28 26.84 52.26
N GLN A 115 1.68 27.00 53.52
CA GLN A 115 2.91 26.41 54.05
C GLN A 115 2.86 24.87 54.00
N ILE A 116 1.75 24.26 54.42
CA ILE A 116 1.57 22.81 54.32
C ILE A 116 1.69 22.34 52.87
N ARG A 117 1.13 23.09 51.90
CA ARG A 117 1.25 22.75 50.47
C ARG A 117 2.70 22.85 50.01
N LEU A 118 3.39 23.93 50.35
CA LEU A 118 4.81 24.13 50.01
C LEU A 118 5.68 23.00 50.57
N ASP A 119 5.50 22.65 51.84
CA ASP A 119 6.26 21.59 52.52
C ASP A 119 5.98 20.21 51.90
N ASN A 120 4.74 19.95 51.47
CA ASN A 120 4.36 18.68 50.85
C ASN A 120 4.77 18.56 49.37
N GLU A 121 4.75 19.65 48.62
CA GLU A 121 4.85 19.61 47.15
C GLU A 121 6.18 20.08 46.58
N LEU A 122 6.96 20.86 47.34
CA LEU A 122 8.07 21.63 46.76
C LEU A 122 9.39 21.52 47.52
N ASN A 123 9.58 20.64 48.51
CA ASN A 123 10.87 20.43 49.21
C ASN A 123 11.70 21.72 49.42
N VAL A 124 11.04 22.77 49.90
CA VAL A 124 11.58 24.14 49.93
C VAL A 124 12.85 24.26 50.77
N ALA A 125 13.06 23.35 51.73
CA ALA A 125 14.30 23.24 52.49
C ALA A 125 15.55 23.06 51.60
N ALA A 126 15.42 22.49 50.40
CA ALA A 126 16.55 22.22 49.53
C ALA A 126 16.90 23.37 48.55
N TRP A 127 16.02 24.36 48.35
CA TRP A 127 16.23 25.40 47.33
C TRP A 127 15.74 26.82 47.69
N GLY A 128 14.94 26.98 48.75
CA GLY A 128 14.34 28.26 49.17
C GLY A 128 14.25 28.43 50.69
N GLU A 129 15.15 27.79 51.44
CA GLU A 129 15.15 27.79 52.92
C GLU A 129 15.28 29.22 53.49
N ALA A 130 16.17 30.03 52.93
CA ALA A 130 16.42 31.40 53.41
C ALA A 130 15.20 32.30 53.19
N GLU A 131 14.56 32.23 52.03
CA GLU A 131 13.33 32.96 51.74
C GLU A 131 12.17 32.50 52.62
N LEU A 132 12.02 31.19 52.86
CA LEU A 132 11.00 30.68 53.78
C LEU A 132 11.23 31.14 55.22
N ALA A 133 12.49 31.18 55.68
CA ALA A 133 12.83 31.63 57.02
C ALA A 133 12.43 33.10 57.22
N ALA A 134 12.75 33.98 56.26
CA ALA A 134 12.35 35.39 56.31
C ALA A 134 10.82 35.56 56.35
N ILE A 135 10.09 34.77 55.56
CA ILE A 135 8.62 34.77 55.54
C ILE A 135 8.05 34.31 56.90
N LYS A 136 8.65 33.29 57.51
CA LYS A 136 8.26 32.79 58.85
C LYS A 136 8.55 33.81 59.94
N ASP A 137 9.68 34.51 59.87
CA ASP A 137 10.01 35.60 60.81
C ASP A 137 8.98 36.73 60.73
N ARG A 138 8.50 37.06 59.53
CA ARG A 138 7.41 38.02 59.33
C ARG A 138 6.08 37.55 59.96
N ALA A 139 5.73 36.28 59.79
CA ALA A 139 4.55 35.69 60.44
C ALA A 139 4.69 35.67 61.99
N ASN A 140 5.88 35.39 62.52
CA ASN A 140 6.14 35.45 63.96
C ASN A 140 6.00 36.88 64.52
N ALA A 141 6.43 37.90 63.77
CA ALA A 141 6.21 39.30 64.14
C ALA A 141 4.70 39.66 64.17
N ALA A 142 3.91 39.08 63.25
CA ALA A 142 2.45 39.22 63.27
C ALA A 142 1.83 38.55 64.52
N ASP A 143 2.34 37.40 64.96
CA ASP A 143 1.90 36.75 66.20
C ASP A 143 2.13 37.65 67.43
N GLU A 144 3.27 38.35 67.51
CA GLU A 144 3.56 39.30 68.60
C GLU A 144 2.57 40.47 68.62
N LEU A 145 2.23 41.03 67.45
CA LEU A 145 1.24 42.09 67.29
C LEU A 145 -0.17 41.60 67.67
N PHE A 146 -0.52 40.38 67.28
CA PHE A 146 -1.81 39.76 67.56
C PHE A 146 -2.01 39.54 69.07
N VAL A 147 -0.99 39.03 69.76
CA VAL A 147 -1.00 38.85 71.23
C VAL A 147 -1.08 40.18 71.96
N ALA A 148 -0.48 41.24 71.42
CA ALA A 148 -0.57 42.59 71.96
C ALA A 148 -1.93 43.29 71.70
N GLY A 149 -2.87 42.64 71.01
CA GLY A 149 -4.19 43.19 70.68
C GLY A 149 -4.20 44.16 69.50
N ARG A 150 -3.08 44.30 68.77
CA ARG A 150 -2.92 45.19 67.62
C ARG A 150 -3.38 44.50 66.33
N PHE A 151 -4.68 44.18 66.25
CA PHE A 151 -5.20 43.28 65.21
C PHE A 151 -5.09 43.78 63.76
N HIS A 152 -5.17 45.09 63.52
CA HIS A 152 -4.99 45.65 62.17
C HIS A 152 -3.56 45.48 61.66
N GLU A 153 -2.56 45.72 62.52
CA GLU A 153 -1.15 45.57 62.15
C GLU A 153 -0.78 44.09 62.01
N ALA A 154 -1.32 43.23 62.88
CA ALA A 154 -1.18 41.77 62.72
C ALA A 154 -1.81 41.28 61.40
N LEU A 155 -2.99 41.80 61.02
CA LEU A 155 -3.63 41.48 59.75
C LEU A 155 -2.73 41.83 58.56
N ASP A 156 -2.16 43.04 58.54
CA ASP A 156 -1.28 43.49 57.45
C ASP A 156 -0.02 42.62 57.34
N GLU A 157 0.60 42.25 58.47
CA GLU A 157 1.78 41.39 58.48
C GLU A 157 1.48 39.94 58.08
N TYR A 158 0.37 39.35 58.56
CA TYR A 158 -0.06 38.02 58.10
C TYR A 158 -0.41 38.01 56.60
N ALA A 159 -1.08 39.05 56.10
CA ALA A 159 -1.40 39.16 54.68
C ALA A 159 -0.12 39.26 53.83
N GLY A 160 0.84 40.11 54.24
CA GLY A 160 2.13 40.23 53.57
C GLY A 160 2.94 38.94 53.57
N ALA A 161 3.03 38.25 54.72
CA ALA A 161 3.71 36.95 54.81
C ALA A 161 3.02 35.89 53.93
N THR A 162 1.69 35.90 53.85
CA THR A 162 0.92 34.99 52.99
C THR A 162 1.17 35.23 51.50
N ASP A 163 1.21 36.49 51.07
CA ASP A 163 1.49 36.86 49.67
C ASP A 163 2.93 36.50 49.26
N GLU A 164 3.91 36.76 50.13
CA GLU A 164 5.29 36.34 49.90
C GLU A 164 5.42 34.81 49.83
N LEU A 165 4.69 34.08 50.68
CA LEU A 165 4.66 32.62 50.66
C LEU A 165 4.04 32.07 49.36
N LYS A 166 2.97 32.68 48.86
CA LYS A 166 2.37 32.34 47.56
C LYS A 166 3.35 32.61 46.41
N ALA A 167 4.04 33.75 46.44
CA ALA A 167 5.06 34.07 45.43
C ALA A 167 6.23 33.06 45.45
N LEU A 168 6.62 32.57 46.63
CA LEU A 168 7.62 31.50 46.76
C LEU A 168 7.13 30.18 46.13
N VAL A 169 5.87 29.81 46.35
CA VAL A 169 5.24 28.64 45.69
C VAL A 169 5.28 28.78 44.17
N ASP A 170 4.90 29.94 43.64
CA ASP A 170 4.88 30.20 42.19
C ASP A 170 6.29 30.11 41.59
N ARG A 171 7.29 30.72 42.23
CA ARG A 171 8.70 30.61 41.81
C ARG A 171 9.17 29.16 41.79
N GLY A 172 8.82 28.35 42.80
CA GLY A 172 9.16 26.92 42.83
C GLY A 172 8.53 26.15 41.67
N ASN A 173 7.27 26.46 41.35
CA ASN A 173 6.57 25.88 40.20
C ASN A 173 7.25 26.22 38.87
N GLU A 174 7.65 27.47 38.69
CA GLU A 174 8.35 27.94 37.49
C GLU A 174 9.73 27.28 37.33
N LEU A 175 10.53 27.26 38.40
CA LEU A 175 11.84 26.61 38.42
C LEU A 175 11.73 25.12 38.09
N PHE A 176 10.73 24.44 38.65
CA PHE A 176 10.47 23.04 38.37
C PHE A 176 10.06 22.80 36.92
N ALA A 177 9.13 23.61 36.40
CA ALA A 177 8.68 23.50 35.02
C ALA A 177 9.81 23.75 34.02
N ALA A 178 10.66 24.75 34.28
CA ALA A 178 11.84 25.04 33.48
C ALA A 178 12.84 23.87 33.51
N ALA A 179 13.16 23.35 34.70
CA ALA A 179 14.08 22.22 34.84
C ALA A 179 13.58 20.97 34.08
N LEU A 180 12.29 20.64 34.15
CA LEU A 180 11.72 19.55 33.35
C LEU A 180 11.83 19.79 31.84
N ALA A 181 11.46 20.99 31.38
CA ALA A 181 11.48 21.31 29.95
C ALA A 181 12.91 21.29 29.39
N GLU A 182 13.86 21.84 30.12
CA GLU A 182 15.28 21.84 29.75
C GLU A 182 15.89 20.43 29.80
N GLY A 183 15.47 19.59 30.76
CA GLY A 183 15.86 18.19 30.83
C GLY A 183 15.40 17.38 29.62
N GLU A 184 14.12 17.51 29.23
CA GLU A 184 13.60 16.87 28.02
C GLU A 184 14.28 17.40 26.75
N ALA A 185 14.55 18.71 26.68
CA ALA A 185 15.30 19.29 25.56
C ALA A 185 16.72 18.74 25.46
N ALA A 186 17.40 18.53 26.60
CA ALA A 186 18.73 17.93 26.64
C ALA A 186 18.71 16.46 26.21
N ILE A 187 17.69 15.67 26.61
CA ILE A 187 17.49 14.30 26.09
C ILE A 187 17.33 14.33 24.57
N ALA A 188 16.46 15.22 24.05
CA ALA A 188 16.23 15.35 22.61
C ALA A 188 17.49 15.78 21.83
N ALA A 189 18.36 16.58 22.46
CA ALA A 189 19.65 17.00 21.91
C ALA A 189 20.76 15.96 22.09
N LEU A 190 20.48 14.82 22.74
CA LEU A 190 21.45 13.79 23.10
C LEU A 190 22.57 14.31 24.01
N ASP A 191 22.29 15.33 24.83
CA ASP A 191 23.22 15.91 25.80
C ASP A 191 22.98 15.29 27.18
N HIS A 192 23.65 14.16 27.43
CA HIS A 192 23.52 13.42 28.69
C HIS A 192 23.91 14.24 29.93
N PRO A 193 25.07 14.92 29.98
CA PRO A 193 25.42 15.75 31.13
C PRO A 193 24.38 16.84 31.44
N ALA A 194 23.86 17.52 30.41
CA ALA A 194 22.83 18.54 30.63
C ALA A 194 21.52 17.93 31.13
N ALA A 195 21.09 16.80 30.57
CA ALA A 195 19.87 16.12 31.01
C ALA A 195 19.95 15.68 32.47
N VAL A 196 21.08 15.11 32.90
CA VAL A 196 21.32 14.73 34.31
C VAL A 196 21.16 15.94 35.21
N ALA A 197 21.87 17.03 34.92
CA ALA A 197 21.85 18.23 35.75
C ALA A 197 20.44 18.82 35.89
N ARG A 198 19.64 18.81 34.82
CA ARG A 198 18.28 19.38 34.83
C ARG A 198 17.27 18.50 35.56
N PHE A 199 17.33 17.18 35.41
CA PHE A 199 16.46 16.28 36.19
C PHE A 199 16.87 16.21 37.67
N GLU A 200 18.15 16.35 38.01
CA GLU A 200 18.60 16.52 39.39
C GLU A 200 18.08 17.85 39.99
N GLN A 201 18.15 18.95 39.23
CA GLN A 201 17.55 20.23 39.65
C GLN A 201 16.04 20.10 39.89
N ALA A 202 15.32 19.42 38.99
CA ALA A 202 13.88 19.17 39.17
C ALA A 202 13.60 18.29 40.39
N ALA A 203 14.44 17.28 40.66
CA ALA A 203 14.34 16.40 41.83
C ALA A 203 14.58 17.13 43.16
N THR A 204 15.47 18.13 43.18
CA THR A 204 15.69 18.99 44.36
C THR A 204 14.42 19.76 44.74
N ILE A 205 13.61 20.18 43.76
CA ILE A 205 12.36 20.91 43.97
C ILE A 205 11.20 19.93 44.25
N ARG A 206 11.04 18.86 43.46
CA ARG A 206 10.02 17.82 43.67
C ARG A 206 10.63 16.43 43.54
N ALA A 207 10.96 15.81 44.66
CA ALA A 207 11.59 14.48 44.67
C ALA A 207 10.65 13.38 44.15
N ASP A 208 9.36 13.45 44.48
CA ASP A 208 8.38 12.39 44.20
C ASP A 208 7.50 12.64 42.95
N ASP A 209 7.92 13.53 42.05
CA ASP A 209 7.18 13.78 40.81
C ASP A 209 7.45 12.68 39.75
N PRO A 210 6.41 12.01 39.21
CA PRO A 210 6.59 10.91 38.26
C PRO A 210 7.28 11.33 36.96
N ARG A 211 7.23 12.61 36.58
CA ARG A 211 7.92 13.13 35.39
C ARG A 211 9.43 13.20 35.62
N VAL A 212 9.86 13.56 36.82
CA VAL A 212 11.28 13.53 37.20
C VAL A 212 11.78 12.09 37.16
N ALA A 213 11.05 11.15 37.77
CA ALA A 213 11.41 9.73 37.75
C ALA A 213 11.51 9.18 36.31
N ALA A 214 10.54 9.49 35.44
CA ALA A 214 10.56 9.08 34.04
C ALA A 214 11.76 9.69 33.28
N GLY A 215 12.01 10.98 33.46
CA GLY A 215 13.12 11.69 32.84
C GLY A 215 14.49 11.19 33.30
N SER A 216 14.66 10.90 34.60
CA SER A 216 15.87 10.30 35.15
C SER A 216 16.13 8.90 34.59
N VAL A 217 15.09 8.07 34.44
CA VAL A 217 15.22 6.73 33.82
C VAL A 217 15.66 6.85 32.36
N ARG A 218 15.05 7.75 31.58
CA ARG A 218 15.46 7.98 30.18
C ARG A 218 16.89 8.52 30.10
N THR A 219 17.24 9.48 30.94
CA THR A 219 18.59 10.04 31.02
C THR A 219 19.64 8.98 31.36
N ALA A 220 19.37 8.08 32.31
CA ALA A 220 20.30 7.01 32.67
C ALA A 220 20.60 6.03 31.51
N ARG A 221 19.67 5.90 30.55
CA ARG A 221 19.84 5.06 29.35
C ARG A 221 20.41 5.81 28.15
N LEU A 222 20.48 7.14 28.21
CA LEU A 222 20.91 7.98 27.10
C LEU A 222 22.34 7.67 26.58
N PRO A 223 23.35 7.33 27.41
CA PRO A 223 24.66 6.94 26.90
C PRO A 223 24.64 5.70 26.00
N GLU A 224 23.78 4.72 26.31
CA GLU A 224 23.57 3.51 25.52
C GLU A 224 22.90 3.85 24.18
N VAL A 225 21.83 4.67 24.21
CA VAL A 225 21.15 5.20 23.02
C VAL A 225 22.13 5.94 22.10
N ILE A 226 22.94 6.84 22.65
CA ILE A 226 23.96 7.60 21.90
C ILE A 226 24.96 6.65 21.24
N GLY A 227 25.40 5.61 21.94
CA GLY A 227 26.31 4.59 21.41
C GLY A 227 25.71 3.87 20.20
N LEU A 228 24.48 3.37 20.33
CA LEU A 228 23.77 2.66 19.27
C LEU A 228 23.47 3.55 18.06
N LEU A 229 23.09 4.82 18.27
CA LEU A 229 22.92 5.79 17.18
C LEU A 229 24.24 5.99 16.41
N ARG A 230 25.36 6.06 17.12
CA ARG A 230 26.70 6.18 16.51
C ARG A 230 27.08 4.94 15.70
N GLU A 231 26.76 3.75 16.19
CA GLU A 231 26.98 2.49 15.46
C GLU A 231 26.07 2.38 14.23
N SER A 232 24.80 2.79 14.35
CA SER A 232 23.90 2.93 13.19
C SER A 232 24.50 3.87 12.14
N ASP A 233 24.98 5.05 12.53
CA ASP A 233 25.56 6.02 11.61
C ASP A 233 26.82 5.49 10.93
N ARG A 234 27.68 4.74 11.65
CA ARG A 234 28.85 4.06 11.07
C ARG A 234 28.44 2.96 10.08
N ALA A 235 27.43 2.17 10.40
CA ALA A 235 26.90 1.14 9.50
C ALA A 235 26.33 1.77 8.22
N VAL A 236 25.59 2.89 8.32
CA VAL A 236 25.13 3.67 7.16
C VAL A 236 26.30 4.14 6.30
N LEU A 237 27.36 4.69 6.89
CA LEU A 237 28.56 5.14 6.16
C LEU A 237 29.28 4.00 5.42
N ARG A 238 29.16 2.77 5.91
CA ARG A 238 29.71 1.56 5.26
C ARG A 238 28.75 0.90 4.26
N GLY A 239 27.53 1.41 4.10
CA GLY A 239 26.49 0.78 3.28
C GLY A 239 25.86 -0.47 3.91
N GLU A 240 26.10 -0.71 5.20
CA GLU A 240 25.57 -1.87 5.94
C GLU A 240 24.16 -1.57 6.48
N TYR A 241 23.23 -1.24 5.58
CA TYR A 241 21.90 -0.76 5.95
C TYR A 241 21.07 -1.71 6.85
N PRO A 242 21.09 -3.05 6.65
CA PRO A 242 20.40 -3.96 7.56
C PRO A 242 20.97 -3.92 9.00
N LEU A 243 22.29 -3.77 9.13
CA LEU A 243 22.94 -3.65 10.44
C LEU A 243 22.61 -2.30 11.09
N ALA A 244 22.57 -1.22 10.31
CA ALA A 244 22.13 0.09 10.80
C ALA A 244 20.69 0.04 11.33
N GLU A 245 19.78 -0.63 10.61
CA GLU A 245 18.39 -0.83 11.03
C GLU A 245 18.29 -1.63 12.34
N GLU A 246 19.14 -2.64 12.52
CA GLU A 246 19.22 -3.40 13.78
C GLU A 246 19.60 -2.51 14.97
N PHE A 247 20.61 -1.65 14.82
CA PHE A 247 20.99 -0.71 15.88
C PHE A 247 19.87 0.28 16.21
N LEU A 248 19.17 0.81 15.20
CA LEU A 248 17.99 1.66 15.44
C LEU A 248 16.84 0.90 16.10
N GLY A 249 16.68 -0.39 15.78
CA GLY A 249 15.72 -1.27 16.44
C GLY A 249 16.00 -1.41 17.94
N GLN A 250 17.28 -1.52 18.31
CA GLN A 250 17.70 -1.52 19.72
C GLN A 250 17.44 -0.17 20.40
N VAL A 251 17.73 0.95 19.73
CA VAL A 251 17.37 2.30 20.23
C VAL A 251 15.87 2.38 20.49
N LYS A 252 15.04 1.93 19.55
CA LYS A 252 13.58 1.93 19.68
C LYS A 252 13.09 1.12 20.87
N ALA A 253 13.76 0.01 21.19
CA ALA A 253 13.42 -0.84 22.32
C ALA A 253 13.79 -0.20 23.67
N ILE A 254 14.88 0.58 23.70
CA ILE A 254 15.35 1.28 24.91
C ILE A 254 14.56 2.56 25.17
N ASP A 255 14.43 3.42 24.16
CA ASP A 255 13.71 4.69 24.22
C ASP A 255 12.93 4.95 22.92
N PRO A 256 11.65 4.54 22.86
CA PRO A 256 10.79 4.84 21.71
C PRO A 256 10.62 6.34 21.44
N GLY A 257 10.85 7.19 22.45
CA GLY A 257 10.74 8.64 22.37
C GLY A 257 11.99 9.36 21.85
N THR A 258 13.01 8.63 21.38
CA THR A 258 14.23 9.24 20.83
C THR A 258 13.92 10.06 19.58
N THR A 259 14.26 11.35 19.61
CA THR A 259 13.99 12.31 18.54
C THR A 259 14.67 11.90 17.22
N GLY A 260 13.91 11.96 16.12
CA GLY A 260 14.41 11.72 14.77
C GLY A 260 14.57 10.26 14.37
N LEU A 261 14.14 9.31 15.22
CA LEU A 261 14.27 7.88 14.97
C LEU A 261 13.55 7.42 13.69
N ASP A 262 12.30 7.86 13.46
CA ASP A 262 11.54 7.50 12.25
C ASP A 262 12.19 8.03 10.97
N ALA A 263 12.76 9.25 11.03
CA ALA A 263 13.49 9.83 9.89
C ALA A 263 14.75 9.02 9.55
N ARG A 264 15.46 8.50 10.57
CA ARG A 264 16.62 7.63 10.38
C ARG A 264 16.21 6.28 9.75
N PHE A 265 15.14 5.65 10.22
CA PHE A 265 14.59 4.45 9.58
C PHE A 265 14.19 4.69 8.12
N ALA A 266 13.50 5.80 7.84
CA ALA A 266 13.09 6.17 6.49
C ALA A 266 14.30 6.39 5.56
N ALA A 267 15.36 7.04 6.04
CA ALA A 267 16.59 7.25 5.28
C ALA A 267 17.30 5.94 4.95
N ILE A 268 17.39 5.01 5.91
CA ILE A 268 17.94 3.66 5.68
C ILE A 268 17.11 2.90 4.64
N ALA A 269 15.78 2.92 4.78
CA ALA A 269 14.88 2.26 3.83
C ALA A 269 15.03 2.83 2.40
N ALA A 270 15.17 4.15 2.26
CA ALA A 270 15.41 4.80 0.98
C ALA A 270 16.74 4.35 0.34
N ASN A 271 17.80 4.23 1.13
CA ASN A 271 19.09 3.72 0.65
C ASN A 271 19.02 2.26 0.19
N ILE A 272 18.32 1.39 0.94
CA ILE A 272 18.09 -0.01 0.55
C ILE A 272 17.33 -0.08 -0.78
N ALA A 273 16.31 0.77 -0.95
CA ALA A 273 15.55 0.85 -2.19
C ALA A 273 16.43 1.30 -3.37
N ASP A 274 17.29 2.30 -3.18
CA ASP A 274 18.21 2.75 -4.23
C ASP A 274 19.27 1.69 -4.59
N GLU A 275 19.85 0.97 -3.63
CA GLU A 275 20.76 -0.14 -3.92
C GLU A 275 20.08 -1.24 -4.75
N ARG A 276 18.87 -1.62 -4.36
CA ARG A 276 18.08 -2.61 -5.09
C ARG A 276 17.79 -2.14 -6.51
N ARG A 277 17.43 -0.86 -6.67
CA ARG A 277 17.20 -0.21 -7.97
C ARG A 277 18.46 -0.27 -8.83
N ARG A 278 19.61 0.20 -8.32
CA ARG A 278 20.90 0.19 -9.03
C ARG A 278 21.31 -1.22 -9.44
N LYS A 279 21.21 -2.20 -8.54
CA LYS A 279 21.49 -3.61 -8.85
C LYS A 279 20.60 -4.13 -9.99
N THR A 280 19.30 -3.86 -9.94
CA THR A 280 18.35 -4.32 -10.96
C THR A 280 18.57 -3.63 -12.31
N LEU A 281 18.94 -2.35 -12.30
CA LEU A 281 19.37 -1.64 -13.51
C LEU A 281 20.63 -2.29 -14.10
N SER A 282 21.65 -2.58 -13.28
CA SER A 282 22.84 -3.29 -13.75
C SER A 282 22.54 -4.68 -14.32
N GLU A 283 21.60 -5.42 -13.73
CA GLU A 283 21.10 -6.69 -14.29
C GLU A 283 20.49 -6.48 -15.68
N GLY A 284 19.65 -5.45 -15.85
CA GLY A 284 18.99 -5.12 -17.11
C GLY A 284 19.96 -4.70 -18.22
N PHE A 285 20.90 -3.81 -17.91
CA PHE A 285 21.93 -3.39 -18.86
C PHE A 285 22.88 -4.54 -19.20
N GLY A 286 23.28 -5.37 -18.23
CA GLY A 286 24.09 -6.55 -18.50
C GLY A 286 23.39 -7.59 -19.38
N ALA A 287 22.08 -7.79 -19.20
CA ALA A 287 21.28 -8.64 -20.10
C ALA A 287 21.21 -8.06 -21.52
N LEU A 288 21.10 -6.73 -21.63
CA LEU A 288 21.10 -6.05 -22.92
C LEU A 288 22.42 -6.25 -23.68
N GLU A 289 23.56 -6.14 -23.00
CA GLU A 289 24.90 -6.38 -23.56
C GLU A 289 25.07 -7.82 -24.08
N ARG A 290 24.45 -8.80 -23.41
CA ARG A 290 24.46 -10.22 -23.84
C ARG A 290 23.44 -10.55 -24.93
N GLY A 291 22.61 -9.59 -25.37
CA GLY A 291 21.53 -9.84 -26.32
C GLY A 291 20.31 -10.57 -25.71
N GLU A 292 20.25 -10.70 -24.39
CA GLU A 292 19.15 -11.33 -23.65
C GLU A 292 17.98 -10.35 -23.51
N HIS A 293 17.38 -9.93 -24.62
CA HIS A 293 16.42 -8.81 -24.64
C HIS A 293 15.17 -9.03 -23.76
N GLY A 294 14.69 -10.28 -23.65
CA GLY A 294 13.59 -10.62 -22.74
C GLY A 294 13.96 -10.37 -21.28
N ALA A 295 15.08 -10.91 -20.83
CA ALA A 295 15.58 -10.71 -19.47
C ALA A 295 15.87 -9.23 -19.16
N ALA A 296 16.38 -8.47 -20.14
CA ALA A 296 16.58 -7.04 -20.01
C ALA A 296 15.24 -6.29 -19.78
N ILE A 297 14.21 -6.59 -20.58
CA ILE A 297 12.88 -6.00 -20.41
C ILE A 297 12.31 -6.32 -19.02
N ASP A 298 12.38 -7.58 -18.60
CA ASP A 298 11.87 -8.02 -17.30
C ASP A 298 12.59 -7.31 -16.13
N ALA A 299 13.91 -7.11 -16.24
CA ALA A 299 14.69 -6.36 -15.25
C ALA A 299 14.26 -4.89 -15.16
N PHE A 300 14.12 -4.19 -16.29
CA PHE A 300 13.65 -2.81 -16.29
C PHE A 300 12.20 -2.69 -15.79
N GLU A 301 11.33 -3.64 -16.10
CA GLU A 301 9.95 -3.66 -15.59
C GLU A 301 9.90 -3.88 -14.08
N ARG A 302 10.81 -4.67 -13.50
CA ARG A 302 10.97 -4.76 -12.03
C ARG A 302 11.36 -3.43 -11.39
N VAL A 303 12.23 -2.64 -12.02
CA VAL A 303 12.55 -1.28 -11.54
C VAL A 303 11.31 -0.39 -11.59
N LEU A 304 10.57 -0.42 -12.70
CA LEU A 304 9.38 0.41 -12.92
C LEU A 304 8.20 0.04 -12.01
N ALA A 305 8.14 -1.20 -11.51
CA ALA A 305 7.15 -1.60 -10.52
C ALA A 305 7.34 -0.88 -9.17
N GLY A 306 8.60 -0.57 -8.79
CA GLY A 306 8.92 0.21 -7.60
C GLY A 306 8.98 1.72 -7.85
N THR A 307 9.53 2.13 -8.99
CA THR A 307 9.73 3.53 -9.38
C THR A 307 9.21 3.76 -10.80
N PRO A 308 7.89 4.03 -10.99
CA PRO A 308 7.26 4.05 -12.31
C PRO A 308 7.82 5.06 -13.32
N GLN A 309 8.48 6.11 -12.82
CA GLN A 309 9.08 7.19 -13.61
C GLN A 309 10.62 7.14 -13.61
N ASP A 310 11.22 5.98 -13.31
CA ASP A 310 12.68 5.83 -13.36
C ASP A 310 13.17 6.03 -14.81
N PRO A 311 13.98 7.08 -15.08
CA PRO A 311 14.35 7.44 -16.44
C PRO A 311 15.25 6.38 -17.11
N ASP A 312 16.16 5.78 -16.34
CA ASP A 312 17.11 4.79 -16.82
C ASP A 312 16.37 3.49 -17.21
N ALA A 313 15.41 3.08 -16.40
CA ALA A 313 14.59 1.90 -16.68
C ALA A 313 13.62 2.10 -17.85
N LEU A 314 13.01 3.29 -17.97
CA LEU A 314 12.17 3.61 -19.13
C LEU A 314 12.97 3.57 -20.44
N ALA A 315 14.12 4.24 -20.47
CA ALA A 315 15.01 4.26 -21.63
C ALA A 315 15.56 2.86 -21.94
N GLY A 316 16.06 2.14 -20.93
CA GLY A 316 16.59 0.80 -21.07
C GLY A 316 15.55 -0.19 -21.61
N ARG A 317 14.30 -0.13 -21.12
CA ARG A 317 13.19 -0.96 -21.62
C ARG A 317 12.88 -0.66 -23.09
N GLN A 318 12.86 0.61 -23.47
CA GLN A 318 12.64 1.00 -24.87
C GLN A 318 13.77 0.46 -25.76
N GLN A 319 15.03 0.63 -25.35
CA GLN A 319 16.19 0.13 -26.07
C GLN A 319 16.15 -1.40 -26.21
N ALA A 320 15.83 -2.13 -25.13
CA ALA A 320 15.69 -3.58 -25.15
C ALA A 320 14.58 -4.07 -26.09
N ARG A 321 13.42 -3.38 -26.09
CA ARG A 321 12.32 -3.69 -27.01
C ARG A 321 12.71 -3.45 -28.46
N GLN A 322 13.40 -2.35 -28.77
CA GLN A 322 13.88 -2.07 -30.12
C GLN A 322 14.92 -3.10 -30.57
N ALA A 323 15.88 -3.43 -29.71
CA ALA A 323 16.89 -4.45 -30.00
C ALA A 323 16.26 -5.82 -30.26
N ARG A 324 15.25 -6.22 -29.46
CA ARG A 324 14.47 -7.45 -29.70
C ARG A 324 13.79 -7.46 -31.06
N THR A 325 13.17 -6.35 -31.45
CA THR A 325 12.52 -6.23 -32.76
C THR A 325 13.53 -6.38 -33.90
N LEU A 326 14.69 -5.73 -33.79
CA LEU A 326 15.76 -5.83 -34.80
C LEU A 326 16.32 -7.25 -34.88
N ALA A 327 16.59 -7.89 -33.75
CA ALA A 327 17.06 -9.28 -33.69
C ALA A 327 16.06 -10.25 -34.34
N GLU A 328 14.76 -10.04 -34.12
CA GLU A 328 13.71 -10.85 -34.76
C GLU A 328 13.66 -10.64 -36.28
N ILE A 329 13.80 -9.41 -36.75
CA ILE A 329 13.88 -9.09 -38.20
C ILE A 329 15.09 -9.81 -38.82
N ASP A 330 16.27 -9.75 -38.19
CA ASP A 330 17.48 -10.41 -38.69
C ASP A 330 17.34 -11.93 -38.65
N ARG A 331 16.71 -12.49 -37.62
CA ARG A 331 16.39 -13.92 -37.54
C ARG A 331 15.47 -14.34 -38.70
N LEU A 332 14.39 -13.61 -38.94
CA LEU A 332 13.44 -13.87 -40.03
C LEU A 332 14.11 -13.77 -41.40
N ARG A 333 15.01 -12.79 -41.60
CA ARG A 333 15.84 -12.71 -42.81
C ARG A 333 16.67 -13.98 -43.01
N GLY A 334 17.40 -14.41 -41.97
CA GLY A 334 18.21 -15.63 -42.02
C GLY A 334 17.38 -16.88 -42.31
N VAL A 335 16.17 -16.98 -41.75
CA VAL A 335 15.22 -18.07 -42.04
C VAL A 335 14.77 -18.04 -43.51
N ALA A 336 14.36 -16.87 -44.01
CA ALA A 336 13.89 -16.71 -45.38
C ALA A 336 14.98 -17.07 -46.41
N GLU A 337 16.19 -16.52 -46.24
CA GLU A 337 17.32 -16.78 -47.13
C GLU A 337 17.77 -18.25 -47.09
N LYS A 338 17.74 -18.89 -45.91
CA LYS A 338 18.02 -20.31 -45.77
C LYS A 338 16.97 -21.16 -46.47
N ALA A 339 15.69 -20.79 -46.36
CA ALA A 339 14.60 -21.48 -47.04
C ALA A 339 14.72 -21.35 -48.56
N GLU A 340 15.06 -20.17 -49.09
CA GLU A 340 15.35 -19.98 -50.53
C GLU A 340 16.50 -20.87 -51.01
N ARG A 341 17.63 -20.91 -50.30
CA ARG A 341 18.77 -21.79 -50.65
C ARG A 341 18.42 -23.28 -50.64
N GLN A 342 17.38 -23.65 -49.91
CA GLN A 342 16.87 -25.03 -49.83
C GLN A 342 15.68 -25.28 -50.76
N ALA A 343 15.35 -24.32 -51.64
CA ALA A 343 14.17 -24.34 -52.51
C ALA A 343 12.83 -24.57 -51.78
N LYS A 344 12.76 -24.17 -50.50
CA LYS A 344 11.54 -24.21 -49.68
C LYS A 344 10.77 -22.90 -49.82
N TRP A 345 10.24 -22.66 -51.02
CA TRP A 345 9.68 -21.37 -51.43
C TRP A 345 8.52 -20.89 -50.54
N GLU A 346 7.61 -21.78 -50.17
CA GLU A 346 6.48 -21.44 -49.29
C GLU A 346 6.95 -21.04 -47.88
N SER A 347 7.95 -21.73 -47.34
CA SER A 347 8.56 -21.37 -46.05
C SER A 347 9.30 -20.03 -46.12
N ALA A 348 9.94 -19.72 -47.24
CA ALA A 348 10.58 -18.43 -47.45
C ALA A 348 9.55 -17.30 -47.51
N LEU A 349 8.43 -17.52 -48.23
CA LEU A 349 7.32 -16.56 -48.30
C LEU A 349 6.75 -16.26 -46.91
N ALA A 350 6.49 -17.29 -46.10
CA ALA A 350 6.00 -17.12 -44.74
C ALA A 350 6.95 -16.29 -43.86
N ALA A 351 8.27 -16.49 -43.99
CA ALA A 351 9.26 -15.71 -43.26
C ALA A 351 9.33 -14.24 -43.72
N TYR A 352 9.17 -13.97 -45.03
CA TYR A 352 9.06 -12.60 -45.53
C TYR A 352 7.77 -11.91 -45.08
N ASP A 353 6.64 -12.61 -45.10
CA ASP A 353 5.37 -12.08 -44.62
C ASP A 353 5.42 -11.77 -43.12
N ALA A 354 6.04 -12.64 -42.32
CA ALA A 354 6.28 -12.39 -40.90
C ALA A 354 7.16 -11.15 -40.67
N ALA A 355 8.21 -10.95 -41.48
CA ALA A 355 9.04 -9.75 -41.39
C ALA A 355 8.25 -8.48 -41.76
N LEU A 356 7.46 -8.53 -42.83
CA LEU A 356 6.61 -7.39 -43.27
C LEU A 356 5.49 -7.07 -42.28
N ALA A 357 5.05 -8.04 -41.48
CA ALA A 357 4.12 -7.80 -40.38
C ALA A 357 4.76 -7.00 -39.23
N ILE A 358 6.09 -7.08 -39.06
CA ILE A 358 6.84 -6.25 -38.11
C ILE A 358 7.03 -4.84 -38.67
N ASP A 359 7.51 -4.73 -39.92
CA ASP A 359 7.65 -3.46 -40.62
C ASP A 359 7.44 -3.66 -42.14
N PRO A 360 6.40 -3.05 -42.73
CA PRO A 360 6.07 -3.23 -44.14
C PRO A 360 7.06 -2.56 -45.10
N THR A 361 8.00 -1.74 -44.61
CA THR A 361 9.00 -1.02 -45.42
C THR A 361 10.30 -1.79 -45.61
N LEU A 362 10.43 -2.99 -45.03
CA LEU A 362 11.63 -3.82 -45.07
C LEU A 362 11.97 -4.27 -46.50
N LYS A 363 12.92 -3.57 -47.13
CA LYS A 363 13.33 -3.80 -48.53
C LYS A 363 13.71 -5.25 -48.84
N PHE A 364 14.42 -5.93 -47.93
CA PHE A 364 14.83 -7.32 -48.15
C PHE A 364 13.62 -8.25 -48.27
N ALA A 365 12.57 -8.00 -47.49
CA ALA A 365 11.37 -8.82 -47.48
C ALA A 365 10.47 -8.52 -48.68
N ILE A 366 10.32 -7.24 -49.05
CA ILE A 366 9.62 -6.84 -50.27
C ILE A 366 10.27 -7.48 -51.50
N ALA A 367 11.59 -7.32 -51.66
CA ALA A 367 12.33 -7.86 -52.80
C ALA A 367 12.35 -9.39 -52.80
N GLY A 368 12.47 -10.02 -51.63
CA GLY A 368 12.41 -11.46 -51.46
C GLY A 368 11.07 -12.04 -51.90
N LYS A 369 9.97 -11.50 -51.38
CA LYS A 369 8.61 -11.92 -51.76
C LYS A 369 8.35 -11.78 -53.26
N GLN A 370 8.75 -10.66 -53.86
CA GLN A 370 8.62 -10.46 -55.31
C GLN A 370 9.41 -11.49 -56.11
N ARG A 371 10.65 -11.78 -55.70
CA ARG A 371 11.54 -12.72 -56.39
C ARG A 371 10.98 -14.15 -56.41
N ILE A 372 10.36 -14.60 -55.31
CA ILE A 372 9.88 -15.99 -55.20
C ILE A 372 8.39 -16.17 -55.57
N ALA A 373 7.63 -15.09 -55.79
CA ALA A 373 6.18 -15.14 -55.98
C ALA A 373 5.76 -16.10 -57.10
N GLY A 374 6.45 -16.07 -58.25
CA GLY A 374 6.16 -16.98 -59.37
C GLY A 374 6.39 -18.45 -59.01
N ARG A 375 7.49 -18.75 -58.32
CA ARG A 375 7.82 -20.12 -57.87
C ARG A 375 6.84 -20.65 -56.85
N VAL A 376 6.41 -19.81 -55.90
CA VAL A 376 5.38 -20.19 -54.93
C VAL A 376 4.06 -20.50 -55.65
N ALA A 377 3.63 -19.63 -56.57
CA ALA A 377 2.39 -19.86 -57.31
C ALA A 377 2.44 -21.15 -58.15
N LEU A 378 3.57 -21.44 -58.79
CA LEU A 378 3.77 -22.69 -59.52
C LEU A 378 3.77 -23.91 -58.59
N MET A 379 4.47 -23.84 -57.45
CA MET A 379 4.48 -24.91 -56.46
C MET A 379 3.07 -25.21 -55.95
N GLN A 380 2.30 -24.19 -55.55
CA GLN A 380 0.92 -24.35 -55.10
C GLN A 380 0.02 -24.95 -56.17
N ALA A 381 0.18 -24.52 -57.43
CA ALA A 381 -0.57 -25.09 -58.55
C ALA A 381 -0.22 -26.56 -58.79
N MET A 382 1.06 -26.93 -58.72
CA MET A 382 1.49 -28.32 -58.81
C MET A 382 0.95 -29.16 -57.64
N THR A 383 1.03 -28.65 -56.41
CA THR A 383 0.50 -29.31 -55.21
C THR A 383 -0.98 -29.63 -55.35
N ARG A 384 -1.80 -28.69 -55.83
CA ARG A 384 -3.24 -28.92 -56.08
C ARG A 384 -3.50 -30.14 -56.97
N PHE A 385 -2.78 -30.27 -58.08
CA PHE A 385 -2.94 -31.42 -58.99
C PHE A 385 -2.31 -32.70 -58.44
N ASN A 386 -1.20 -32.57 -57.71
CA ASN A 386 -0.51 -33.69 -57.08
C ASN A 386 -1.28 -34.30 -55.91
N GLU A 387 -2.21 -33.56 -55.30
CA GLU A 387 -3.06 -33.98 -54.19
C GLU A 387 -4.46 -34.45 -54.63
N ASP A 388 -5.06 -33.85 -55.66
CA ASP A 388 -6.31 -34.34 -56.27
C ASP A 388 -6.15 -34.63 -57.77
N PRO A 389 -5.53 -35.76 -58.17
CA PRO A 389 -5.35 -36.12 -59.57
C PRO A 389 -6.67 -36.34 -60.33
N ALA A 390 -7.76 -36.65 -59.63
CA ALA A 390 -9.03 -37.01 -60.24
C ALA A 390 -9.72 -35.85 -60.98
N VAL A 391 -9.30 -34.59 -60.72
CA VAL A 391 -9.80 -33.41 -61.45
C VAL A 391 -9.38 -33.40 -62.92
N LEU A 392 -8.33 -34.15 -63.27
CA LEU A 392 -7.75 -34.20 -64.62
C LEU A 392 -8.64 -34.96 -65.63
N SER A 393 -9.77 -35.52 -65.22
CA SER A 393 -10.78 -36.06 -66.15
C SER A 393 -11.38 -34.97 -67.04
N GLY A 394 -11.49 -33.73 -66.53
CA GLY A 394 -12.02 -32.59 -67.28
C GLY A 394 -10.98 -31.95 -68.20
N ASP A 395 -11.38 -31.61 -69.43
CA ASP A 395 -10.47 -31.03 -70.44
C ASP A 395 -9.77 -29.75 -69.96
N ASP A 396 -10.49 -28.83 -69.32
CA ASP A 396 -9.93 -27.55 -68.86
C ASP A 396 -8.90 -27.71 -67.73
N GLU A 397 -9.14 -28.62 -66.78
CA GLU A 397 -8.19 -28.92 -65.70
C GLU A 397 -6.97 -29.67 -66.25
N PHE A 398 -7.17 -30.59 -67.20
CA PHE A 398 -6.09 -31.30 -67.88
C PHE A 398 -5.19 -30.33 -68.68
N ALA A 399 -5.78 -29.41 -69.45
CA ALA A 399 -5.04 -28.38 -70.18
C ALA A 399 -4.25 -27.47 -69.23
N ARG A 400 -4.87 -27.02 -68.13
CA ARG A 400 -4.21 -26.20 -67.11
C ARG A 400 -3.06 -26.93 -66.41
N ALA A 401 -3.22 -28.20 -66.07
CA ALA A 401 -2.15 -29.00 -65.47
C ALA A 401 -0.95 -29.12 -66.42
N ARG A 402 -1.18 -29.32 -67.73
CA ARG A 402 -0.12 -29.33 -68.75
C ARG A 402 0.59 -27.98 -68.86
N GLU A 403 -0.15 -26.88 -68.80
CA GLU A 403 0.44 -25.52 -68.81
C GLU A 403 1.28 -25.26 -67.55
N VAL A 404 0.80 -25.67 -66.37
CA VAL A 404 1.54 -25.58 -65.11
C VAL A 404 2.82 -26.41 -65.18
N LEU A 405 2.75 -27.66 -65.66
CA LEU A 405 3.93 -28.50 -65.84
C LEU A 405 4.93 -27.86 -66.82
N ALA A 406 4.45 -27.34 -67.96
CA ALA A 406 5.31 -26.71 -68.96
C ALA A 406 6.07 -25.49 -68.38
N ARG A 407 5.39 -24.64 -67.62
CA ARG A 407 6.03 -23.51 -66.92
C ARG A 407 6.99 -23.97 -65.83
N ALA A 408 6.62 -24.97 -65.05
CA ALA A 408 7.46 -25.49 -63.97
C ALA A 408 8.75 -26.15 -64.49
N VAL A 409 8.69 -26.89 -65.60
CA VAL A 409 9.87 -27.49 -66.26
C VAL A 409 10.82 -26.43 -66.82
N ALA A 410 10.32 -25.24 -67.16
CA ALA A 410 11.13 -24.12 -67.65
C ALA A 410 11.87 -23.35 -66.54
N GLU A 411 11.61 -23.63 -65.26
CA GLU A 411 12.32 -22.98 -64.15
C GLU A 411 13.80 -23.38 -64.12
N VAL A 412 14.68 -22.38 -64.03
CA VAL A 412 16.13 -22.60 -63.91
C VAL A 412 16.50 -22.89 -62.46
N ASP A 413 17.21 -23.98 -62.21
CA ASP A 413 17.63 -24.41 -60.88
C ASP A 413 16.47 -24.44 -59.85
N PRO A 414 15.47 -25.31 -60.04
CA PRO A 414 14.27 -25.32 -59.22
C PRO A 414 14.50 -25.91 -57.81
N GLY A 415 15.61 -26.65 -57.61
CA GLY A 415 15.92 -27.37 -56.38
C GLY A 415 15.09 -28.66 -56.19
N GLU A 416 15.57 -29.54 -55.30
CA GLU A 416 15.07 -30.92 -55.18
C GLU A 416 13.56 -31.02 -54.88
N PRO A 417 12.97 -30.27 -53.92
CA PRO A 417 11.54 -30.37 -53.64
C PRO A 417 10.67 -29.99 -54.85
N PHE A 418 11.11 -28.99 -55.62
CA PHE A 418 10.40 -28.52 -56.81
C PHE A 418 10.58 -29.50 -57.97
N THR A 419 11.77 -30.07 -58.15
CA THR A 419 12.02 -31.15 -59.11
C THR A 419 11.15 -32.38 -58.82
N ALA A 420 11.01 -32.77 -57.55
CA ALA A 420 10.13 -33.87 -57.15
C ALA A 420 8.66 -33.58 -57.48
N ALA A 421 8.18 -32.35 -57.25
CA ALA A 421 6.83 -31.93 -57.59
C ALA A 421 6.57 -31.96 -59.11
N ILE A 422 7.54 -31.52 -59.92
CA ILE A 422 7.50 -31.61 -61.40
C ILE A 422 7.37 -33.07 -61.83
N ALA A 423 8.24 -33.95 -61.31
CA ALA A 423 8.25 -35.36 -61.68
C ALA A 423 6.92 -36.06 -61.33
N LYS A 424 6.38 -35.77 -60.13
CA LYS A 424 5.08 -36.30 -59.69
C LYS A 424 3.95 -35.84 -60.61
N LEU A 425 3.88 -34.54 -60.92
CA LEU A 425 2.84 -34.01 -61.79
C LEU A 425 2.94 -34.57 -63.22
N GLY A 426 4.16 -34.71 -63.74
CA GLY A 426 4.41 -35.34 -65.05
C GLY A 426 3.92 -36.79 -65.11
N ALA A 427 4.18 -37.57 -64.07
CA ALA A 427 3.69 -38.95 -63.97
C ALA A 427 2.16 -39.00 -63.93
N ILE A 428 1.53 -38.14 -63.12
CA ILE A 428 0.07 -38.02 -63.02
C ILE A 428 -0.55 -37.66 -64.37
N ILE A 429 -0.04 -36.65 -65.07
CA ILE A 429 -0.56 -36.23 -66.38
C ILE A 429 -0.42 -37.37 -67.40
N THR A 430 0.70 -38.10 -67.38
CA THR A 430 0.93 -39.23 -68.29
C THR A 430 -0.09 -40.35 -68.03
N GLN A 431 -0.30 -40.72 -66.76
CA GLN A 431 -1.29 -41.73 -66.37
C GLN A 431 -2.72 -41.31 -66.75
N SER A 432 -3.06 -40.03 -66.60
CA SER A 432 -4.39 -39.50 -66.96
C SER A 432 -4.59 -39.31 -68.46
N THR A 433 -3.56 -39.47 -69.30
CA THR A 433 -3.67 -39.32 -70.76
C THR A 433 -4.31 -40.55 -71.41
N ALA A 434 -4.01 -41.77 -70.93
CA ALA A 434 -4.49 -43.01 -71.52
C ALA A 434 -5.96 -43.26 -71.12
N PRO A 435 -6.90 -43.34 -72.08
CA PRO A 435 -8.28 -43.71 -71.77
C PRO A 435 -8.36 -45.12 -71.18
N VAL A 436 -9.18 -45.30 -70.16
CA VAL A 436 -9.50 -46.58 -69.53
C VAL A 436 -10.97 -46.92 -69.76
N PRO A 437 -11.33 -48.22 -69.85
CA PRO A 437 -12.71 -48.62 -70.06
C PRO A 437 -13.56 -48.37 -68.82
N LEU A 438 -14.68 -47.68 -69.00
CA LEU A 438 -15.79 -47.62 -68.06
C LEU A 438 -16.92 -48.50 -68.60
N VAL A 439 -17.22 -49.57 -67.87
CA VAL A 439 -18.34 -50.46 -68.18
C VAL A 439 -19.53 -50.06 -67.32
N LEU A 440 -20.63 -49.68 -67.96
CA LEU A 440 -21.92 -49.39 -67.33
C LEU A 440 -22.91 -50.52 -67.59
N VAL A 441 -23.67 -50.87 -66.58
CA VAL A 441 -24.77 -51.85 -66.68
C VAL A 441 -26.07 -51.18 -66.26
N SER A 442 -27.10 -51.32 -67.08
CA SER A 442 -28.44 -50.78 -66.82
C SER A 442 -29.53 -51.77 -67.27
N ASP A 443 -30.79 -51.35 -67.29
CA ASP A 443 -31.98 -52.19 -67.52
C ASP A 443 -32.65 -51.98 -68.89
N ASN A 444 -32.00 -51.24 -69.80
CA ASN A 444 -32.57 -50.84 -71.09
C ASN A 444 -33.88 -50.02 -70.99
N ALA A 445 -34.18 -49.45 -69.81
CA ALA A 445 -35.34 -48.59 -69.56
C ALA A 445 -34.95 -47.26 -68.87
N THR A 446 -33.82 -47.24 -68.15
CA THR A 446 -33.25 -46.04 -67.54
C THR A 446 -32.44 -45.27 -68.58
N GLU A 447 -32.75 -43.99 -68.78
CA GLU A 447 -31.94 -43.08 -69.59
C GLU A 447 -30.70 -42.65 -68.80
N VAL A 448 -29.51 -42.91 -69.36
CA VAL A 448 -28.24 -42.65 -68.68
C VAL A 448 -27.49 -41.48 -69.32
N ILE A 449 -27.03 -40.56 -68.47
CA ILE A 449 -26.21 -39.41 -68.84
C ILE A 449 -24.93 -39.44 -68.01
N ILE A 450 -23.79 -39.19 -68.64
CA ILE A 450 -22.54 -38.91 -67.93
C ILE A 450 -22.22 -37.43 -68.07
N HIS A 451 -22.14 -36.71 -66.95
CA HIS A 451 -21.75 -35.30 -66.97
C HIS A 451 -20.37 -35.14 -67.60
N LYS A 452 -20.23 -34.12 -68.46
CA LYS A 452 -19.02 -33.79 -69.26
C LYS A 452 -18.70 -34.74 -70.41
N VAL A 453 -19.46 -35.82 -70.59
CA VAL A 453 -19.30 -36.75 -71.72
C VAL A 453 -20.50 -36.63 -72.66
N GLY A 454 -21.72 -36.73 -72.13
CA GLY A 454 -22.96 -36.61 -72.89
C GLY A 454 -24.02 -37.64 -72.48
N THR A 455 -25.12 -37.64 -73.24
CA THR A 455 -26.22 -38.60 -73.08
C THR A 455 -25.89 -39.91 -73.76
N LEU A 456 -25.99 -41.02 -73.03
CA LEU A 456 -25.74 -42.37 -73.54
C LEU A 456 -27.02 -43.11 -73.96
N GLY A 457 -28.19 -42.62 -73.52
CA GLY A 457 -29.49 -43.24 -73.80
C GLY A 457 -29.76 -44.47 -72.94
N MET A 458 -30.58 -45.38 -73.45
CA MET A 458 -30.99 -46.63 -72.78
C MET A 458 -30.15 -47.81 -73.29
N PHE A 459 -29.68 -48.66 -72.38
CA PHE A 459 -28.89 -49.85 -72.72
C PHE A 459 -28.93 -50.91 -71.60
N THR A 460 -28.55 -52.14 -71.90
CA THR A 460 -28.26 -53.16 -70.86
C THR A 460 -26.79 -53.12 -70.44
N ARG A 461 -25.87 -52.95 -71.40
CA ARG A 461 -24.43 -52.79 -71.15
C ARG A 461 -23.85 -51.78 -72.13
N ASN A 462 -23.04 -50.85 -71.64
CA ASN A 462 -22.32 -49.88 -72.46
C ASN A 462 -20.89 -49.79 -71.96
N GLU A 463 -19.93 -49.74 -72.90
CA GLU A 463 -18.52 -49.62 -72.60
C GLU A 463 -17.97 -48.41 -73.34
N LEU A 464 -17.35 -47.50 -72.59
CA LEU A 464 -16.79 -46.26 -73.12
C LEU A 464 -15.39 -46.04 -72.58
N LEU A 465 -14.51 -45.53 -73.43
CA LEU A 465 -13.15 -45.19 -73.07
C LEU A 465 -13.10 -43.74 -72.60
N LEU A 466 -12.77 -43.52 -71.32
CA LEU A 466 -12.69 -42.21 -70.70
C LEU A 466 -11.33 -42.04 -70.02
N ARG A 467 -10.86 -40.80 -69.87
CA ARG A 467 -9.66 -40.55 -69.07
C ARG A 467 -9.92 -40.94 -67.60
N PRO A 468 -8.92 -41.44 -66.87
CA PRO A 468 -9.05 -41.66 -65.43
C PRO A 468 -9.47 -40.38 -64.70
N GLY A 469 -10.31 -40.52 -63.67
CA GLY A 469 -10.70 -39.42 -62.78
C GLY A 469 -12.19 -39.36 -62.49
N ARG A 470 -12.64 -38.18 -62.03
CA ARG A 470 -13.97 -38.03 -61.44
C ARG A 470 -15.05 -37.88 -62.50
N TYR A 471 -16.08 -38.72 -62.42
CA TYR A 471 -17.27 -38.66 -63.26
C TYR A 471 -18.54 -38.73 -62.41
N THR A 472 -19.57 -38.03 -62.87
CA THR A 472 -20.91 -38.13 -62.32
C THR A 472 -21.81 -38.73 -63.38
N ILE A 473 -22.47 -39.82 -63.00
CA ILE A 473 -23.39 -40.57 -63.84
C ILE A 473 -24.79 -40.38 -63.26
N VAL A 474 -25.76 -40.07 -64.11
CA VAL A 474 -27.16 -39.89 -63.74
C VAL A 474 -28.00 -40.86 -64.57
N GLY A 475 -28.82 -41.67 -63.91
CA GLY A 475 -29.86 -42.47 -64.54
C GLY A 475 -31.23 -41.89 -64.19
N SER A 476 -32.06 -41.63 -65.20
CA SER A 476 -33.42 -41.10 -65.04
C SER A 476 -34.43 -41.96 -65.79
N ARG A 477 -35.65 -42.08 -65.25
CA ARG A 477 -36.77 -42.79 -65.90
C ARG A 477 -38.09 -42.23 -65.39
N ASP A 478 -39.04 -42.03 -66.29
CA ASP A 478 -40.40 -41.58 -65.93
C ASP A 478 -41.04 -42.49 -64.85
N GLY A 479 -41.58 -41.87 -63.81
CA GLY A 479 -42.17 -42.57 -62.66
C GLY A 479 -41.16 -43.14 -61.65
N CYS A 480 -39.88 -42.80 -61.76
CA CYS A 480 -38.81 -43.30 -60.88
C CYS A 480 -37.86 -42.17 -60.45
N ARG A 481 -37.28 -42.27 -59.25
CA ARG A 481 -36.36 -41.25 -58.71
C ARG A 481 -34.96 -41.40 -59.31
N ASP A 482 -34.46 -40.31 -59.89
CA ASP A 482 -33.12 -40.25 -60.48
C ASP A 482 -32.02 -40.81 -59.56
N VAL A 483 -31.18 -41.66 -60.12
CA VAL A 483 -30.00 -42.22 -59.44
C VAL A 483 -28.77 -41.46 -59.91
N ARG A 484 -28.07 -40.82 -58.97
CA ARG A 484 -26.79 -40.13 -59.22
C ARG A 484 -25.66 -40.91 -58.56
N LYS A 485 -24.64 -41.28 -59.35
CA LYS A 485 -23.41 -41.92 -58.85
C LYS A 485 -22.20 -41.09 -59.21
N GLU A 486 -21.39 -40.77 -58.21
CA GLU A 486 -20.06 -40.20 -58.41
C GLU A 486 -19.01 -41.29 -58.32
N ILE A 487 -18.18 -41.39 -59.33
CA ILE A 487 -17.12 -42.40 -59.42
C ILE A 487 -15.77 -41.74 -59.65
N ILE A 488 -14.71 -42.39 -59.19
CA ILE A 488 -13.34 -42.11 -59.59
C ILE A 488 -12.93 -43.26 -60.49
N LEU A 489 -12.96 -43.03 -61.80
CA LEU A 489 -12.59 -44.00 -62.80
C LEU A 489 -11.08 -44.24 -62.74
N ALA A 490 -10.69 -45.50 -62.58
CA ALA A 490 -9.32 -46.00 -62.59
C ALA A 490 -9.25 -47.25 -63.49
N ALA A 491 -8.03 -47.73 -63.77
CA ALA A 491 -7.85 -49.00 -64.48
C ALA A 491 -8.53 -50.16 -63.73
N ASP A 492 -9.07 -51.12 -64.48
CA ASP A 492 -9.67 -52.35 -63.97
C ASP A 492 -10.85 -52.15 -62.99
N MET A 493 -11.61 -51.08 -63.18
CA MET A 493 -12.82 -50.79 -62.39
C MET A 493 -13.93 -51.82 -62.67
N GLU A 494 -14.60 -52.27 -61.61
CA GLU A 494 -15.79 -53.12 -61.76
C GLU A 494 -16.92 -52.39 -62.51
N PRO A 495 -17.78 -53.13 -63.24
CA PRO A 495 -18.92 -52.54 -63.93
C PRO A 495 -19.82 -51.75 -62.98
N VAL A 496 -20.13 -50.51 -63.36
CA VAL A 496 -20.98 -49.63 -62.55
C VAL A 496 -22.45 -49.85 -62.93
N ASP A 497 -23.22 -50.37 -61.99
CA ASP A 497 -24.67 -50.49 -62.13
C ASP A 497 -25.34 -49.11 -62.01
N ILE A 498 -26.15 -48.74 -62.99
CA ILE A 498 -26.92 -47.49 -62.98
C ILE A 498 -28.36 -47.75 -63.43
N ARG A 499 -29.19 -48.22 -62.50
CA ARG A 499 -30.61 -48.51 -62.74
C ARG A 499 -31.49 -47.70 -61.81
N CYS A 500 -32.58 -47.15 -62.37
CA CYS A 500 -33.61 -46.50 -61.57
C CYS A 500 -34.55 -47.57 -60.98
N VAL A 501 -34.44 -47.83 -59.67
CA VAL A 501 -35.21 -48.90 -58.99
C VAL A 501 -36.22 -48.38 -57.96
N GLU A 502 -36.18 -47.10 -57.59
CA GLU A 502 -37.07 -46.50 -56.59
C GLU A 502 -38.18 -45.73 -57.30
N ASN A 503 -39.40 -46.29 -57.32
CA ASN A 503 -40.56 -45.62 -57.91
C ASN A 503 -40.99 -44.40 -57.07
N ILE A 504 -41.47 -43.35 -57.75
CA ILE A 504 -41.99 -42.11 -57.13
C ILE A 504 -43.47 -42.26 -56.76
#